data_AF-A0A1I7WYQ5-F1
#
_entry.id   AF-A0A1I7WYQ5-F1
#
_cell.length_a   1.000
_cell.length_b   1.000
_cell.length_c   1.000
_cell.angle_alpha   90.00
_cell.angle_beta   90.00
_cell.angle_gamma   90.00
#
_symmetry.space_group_name_H-M   'P 1'
#
loop_
_entity.id
_entity.type
_entity.pdbx_description
1 polymer ?
#
loop_
_entity_poly.entity_id
_entity_poly.type
_entity_poly.pdbx_seq_one_letter_code
_entity_poly.pdbx_strand_id
1 'polypeptide(L)'
;MRKMASDLNISPKSMRRIVKDELGFYPYKIRRAHMLTEKMKVNRYEKATKLLSIIQQGRASNVLFTDEKIFTVNSTCNGQNSRQLLQCGHQRSEKHP
;
A
#
# COMPACT_ATOMS: atom_id res chain seq x y z
N MET A 1 -5.43 8.94 15.58
CA MET A 1 -6.65 9.25 16.36
C MET A 1 -6.34 9.93 17.69
N ARG A 2 -5.28 9.58 18.45
CA ARG A 2 -4.92 10.29 19.70
C ARG A 2 -4.67 11.78 19.50
N LYS A 3 -3.90 12.15 18.47
CA LYS A 3 -3.65 13.56 18.11
C LYS A 3 -4.96 14.33 17.90
N MET A 4 -5.81 13.86 16.99
CA MET A 4 -7.13 14.47 16.74
C MET A 4 -8.03 14.54 17.99
N ALA A 5 -7.96 13.53 18.87
CA ALA A 5 -8.70 13.53 20.14
C ALA A 5 -8.22 14.64 21.09
N SER A 6 -6.89 14.86 21.16
CA SER A 6 -6.28 15.98 21.88
C SER A 6 -6.65 17.33 21.24
N ASP A 7 -6.56 17.44 19.92
CA ASP A 7 -6.83 18.69 19.19
C ASP A 7 -8.29 19.14 19.38
N LEU A 8 -9.22 18.17 19.51
CA LEU A 8 -10.65 18.42 19.68
C LEU A 8 -11.13 18.27 21.14
N ASN A 9 -10.23 18.07 22.10
CA ASN A 9 -10.54 17.86 23.53
C ASN A 9 -11.62 16.80 23.80
N ILE A 10 -11.63 15.70 23.04
CA ILE A 10 -12.55 14.58 23.25
C ILE A 10 -11.81 13.31 23.64
N SER A 11 -12.53 12.36 24.25
CA SER A 11 -11.91 11.08 24.60
C SER A 11 -11.46 10.33 23.33
N PRO A 12 -10.31 9.62 23.34
CA PRO A 12 -9.88 8.79 22.21
C PRO A 12 -10.89 7.72 21.80
N LYS A 13 -11.71 7.26 22.75
CA LYS A 13 -12.80 6.29 22.51
C LYS A 13 -13.92 6.92 21.70
N SER A 14 -14.37 8.12 22.09
CA SER A 14 -15.38 8.89 21.34
C SER A 14 -14.88 9.21 19.93
N MET A 15 -13.64 9.69 19.80
CA MET A 15 -13.01 9.96 18.50
C MET A 15 -13.01 8.72 17.60
N ARG A 16 -12.68 7.54 18.14
CA ARG A 16 -12.69 6.29 17.36
C ARG A 16 -14.09 5.90 16.91
N ARG A 17 -15.10 6.07 17.77
CA ARG A 17 -16.51 5.79 17.45
C ARG A 17 -16.99 6.71 16.34
N ILE A 18 -16.77 8.02 16.47
CA ILE A 18 -17.16 9.01 15.45
C ILE A 18 -16.51 8.67 14.10
N VAL A 19 -15.18 8.49 14.08
CA VAL A 19 -14.44 8.22 12.83
C VAL A 19 -14.91 6.95 12.14
N LYS A 20 -15.15 5.87 12.89
CA LYS A 20 -15.49 4.57 12.33
C LYS A 20 -16.98 4.40 12.05
N ASP A 21 -17.81 4.71 13.04
CA ASP A 21 -19.22 4.33 13.04
C ASP A 21 -20.12 5.46 12.51
N GLU A 22 -19.74 6.73 12.71
CA GLU A 22 -20.51 7.88 12.19
C GLU A 22 -20.00 8.33 10.81
N LEU A 23 -18.68 8.40 10.63
CA LEU A 23 -18.05 8.89 9.40
C LEU A 23 -17.65 7.76 8.43
N GLY A 24 -17.61 6.50 8.87
CA GLY A 24 -17.26 5.36 8.02
C GLY A 24 -15.80 5.29 7.56
N PHE A 25 -14.88 5.97 8.24
CA PHE A 25 -13.46 5.98 7.90
C PHE A 25 -12.66 4.92 8.67
N TYR A 26 -11.67 4.36 7.98
CA TYR A 26 -10.80 3.33 8.50
C TYR A 26 -9.33 3.73 8.37
N PRO A 27 -8.47 3.38 9.36
CA PRO A 27 -7.05 3.70 9.33
C PRO A 27 -6.29 2.72 8.44
N TYR A 28 -6.06 3.09 7.19
CA TYR A 28 -5.28 2.31 6.23
C TYR A 28 -3.80 2.65 6.28
N LYS A 29 -2.96 1.61 6.14
CA LYS A 29 -1.50 1.79 5.99
C LYS A 29 -1.21 2.35 4.60
N ILE A 30 -0.51 3.48 4.57
CA ILE A 30 -0.04 4.08 3.33
C ILE A 30 1.06 3.17 2.77
N ARG A 31 0.84 2.64 1.56
CA ARG A 31 1.88 1.93 0.83
C ARG A 31 2.56 2.93 -0.09
N ARG A 32 3.89 3.05 0.02
CA ARG A 32 4.66 3.74 -1.02
C ARG A 32 4.77 2.79 -2.20
N ALA A 33 4.20 3.18 -3.31
CA ALA A 33 4.33 2.51 -4.59
C ALA A 33 4.75 3.56 -5.63
N HIS A 34 5.35 3.08 -6.72
CA HIS A 34 5.63 3.94 -7.86
C HIS A 34 4.36 4.06 -8.72
N MET A 35 3.87 5.27 -8.93
CA MET A 35 2.78 5.56 -9.86
C MET A 35 3.09 4.99 -11.24
N LEU A 36 2.25 4.11 -11.76
CA LEU A 36 2.45 3.55 -13.10
C LEU A 36 1.89 4.51 -14.14
N THR A 37 2.73 4.94 -15.08
CA THR A 37 2.26 5.61 -16.29
C THR A 37 1.47 4.63 -17.16
N GLU A 38 0.60 5.12 -18.04
CA GLU A 38 -0.17 4.26 -18.95
C GLU A 38 0.74 3.35 -19.80
N LYS A 39 1.87 3.88 -20.28
CA LYS A 39 2.88 3.09 -20.99
C LYS A 39 3.46 1.96 -20.14
N MET A 40 3.70 2.19 -18.84
CA MET A 40 4.16 1.15 -17.92
C MET A 40 3.09 0.09 -17.69
N LYS A 41 1.81 0.47 -17.63
CA LYS A 41 0.69 -0.48 -17.48
C LYS A 41 0.59 -1.41 -18.67
N VAL A 42 0.64 -0.86 -19.90
CA VAL A 42 0.61 -1.65 -21.14
C VAL A 42 1.79 -2.62 -21.19
N ASN A 43 3.01 -2.14 -20.95
CA ASN A 43 4.21 -2.98 -20.94
C ASN A 43 4.14 -4.09 -19.88
N ARG A 44 3.62 -3.79 -18.68
CA ARG A 44 3.41 -4.81 -17.64
C ARG A 44 2.39 -5.85 -18.06
N TYR A 45 1.29 -5.44 -18.68
CA TYR A 45 0.24 -6.35 -19.16
C TYR A 45 0.75 -7.31 -20.23
N GLU A 46 1.50 -6.80 -21.21
CA GLU A 46 2.12 -7.62 -22.25
C GLU A 46 3.12 -8.63 -21.68
N LYS A 47 4.00 -8.19 -20.77
CA LYS A 47 4.98 -9.06 -20.11
C LYS A 47 4.30 -10.14 -19.25
N ALA A 48 3.27 -9.78 -18.50
CA ALA A 48 2.53 -10.71 -17.67
C ALA A 48 1.81 -11.77 -18.52
N THR A 49 1.21 -11.36 -19.64
CA THR A 49 0.55 -12.29 -20.58
C THR A 49 1.55 -13.28 -21.18
N LYS A 50 2.74 -12.82 -21.58
CA LYS A 50 3.82 -13.68 -22.07
C LYS A 50 4.34 -14.64 -20.99
N LEU A 51 4.47 -14.19 -19.75
CA LEU A 51 4.88 -15.05 -18.65
C LEU A 51 3.82 -16.12 -18.35
N LEU A 52 2.53 -15.74 -18.39
CA LEU A 52 1.42 -16.66 -18.18
C LEU A 52 1.40 -17.76 -19.23
N SER A 53 1.66 -17.45 -20.51
CA SER A 53 1.69 -18.47 -21.57
C SER A 53 2.83 -19.48 -21.36
N ILE A 54 4.01 -19.04 -20.90
CA ILE A 54 5.12 -19.93 -20.54
C ILE A 54 4.73 -20.89 -19.41
N ILE A 55 4.04 -20.37 -18.40
CA ILE A 55 3.55 -21.17 -17.25
C ILE A 55 2.50 -22.18 -17.71
N GLN A 56 1.54 -21.77 -18.54
CA GLN A 56 0.50 -22.65 -19.10
C GLN A 56 1.08 -23.78 -19.96
N GLN A 57 2.20 -23.54 -20.63
CA GLN A 57 2.94 -24.56 -21.38
C GLN A 57 3.75 -25.53 -20.49
N GLY A 58 3.67 -25.38 -19.15
CA GLY A 58 4.42 -26.22 -18.21
C GLY A 58 5.92 -25.91 -18.15
N ARG A 59 6.37 -24.79 -18.71
CA ARG A 59 7.79 -24.42 -18.83
C ARG A 59 8.29 -23.54 -17.68
N ALA A 60 7.56 -23.49 -16.56
CA ALA A 60 7.92 -22.69 -15.41
C ALA A 60 9.28 -23.08 -14.81
N SER A 61 9.65 -24.36 -14.88
CA SER A 61 10.96 -24.87 -14.42
C SER A 61 12.16 -24.25 -15.14
N ASN A 62 11.94 -23.71 -16.35
CA ASN A 62 13.00 -23.13 -17.17
C ASN A 62 13.20 -21.64 -16.90
N VAL A 63 12.44 -21.05 -15.98
CA VAL A 63 12.47 -19.62 -15.66
C VAL A 63 13.14 -19.44 -14.30
N LEU A 64 14.33 -18.83 -14.31
CA LEU A 64 15.01 -18.39 -13.10
C LEU A 64 14.75 -16.90 -12.89
N PHE A 65 14.21 -16.53 -11.72
CA PHE A 65 14.06 -15.14 -11.31
C PHE A 65 15.22 -14.75 -10.39
N THR A 66 15.98 -13.74 -10.79
CA THR A 66 17.09 -13.17 -10.00
C THR A 66 16.82 -11.69 -9.73
N ASP A 67 17.26 -11.22 -8.57
CA ASP A 67 17.20 -9.81 -8.17
C ASP A 67 18.35 -9.50 -7.22
N GLU A 68 18.79 -8.25 -7.22
CA GLU A 68 19.80 -7.75 -6.31
C GLU A 68 19.14 -7.03 -5.14
N LYS A 69 19.49 -7.42 -3.91
CA LYS A 69 18.97 -6.79 -2.70
C LYS A 69 20.08 -6.15 -1.89
N ILE A 70 19.93 -4.85 -1.63
CA ILE A 70 20.79 -4.13 -0.68
C ILE A 70 20.32 -4.43 0.74
N PHE A 71 21.20 -5.00 1.57
CA PHE A 71 21.00 -5.17 3.00
C PHE A 71 21.75 -4.08 3.77
N THR A 72 21.01 -3.20 4.45
CA THR A 72 21.60 -2.11 5.24
C THR A 72 21.73 -2.55 6.69
N VAL A 73 22.94 -2.47 7.26
CA VAL A 73 23.28 -2.99 8.61
C VAL A 73 22.62 -2.20 9.75
N ASN A 74 22.35 -0.90 9.54
CA ASN A 74 21.73 -0.04 10.55
C ASN A 74 20.25 0.23 10.21
N SER A 75 19.33 -0.15 11.10
CA SER A 75 17.89 0.12 10.93
C SER A 75 17.54 1.55 11.33
N THR A 76 16.84 2.29 10.47
CA THR A 76 16.20 3.56 10.84
C THR A 76 14.86 3.32 11.55
N CYS A 77 14.42 4.33 12.33
CA CYS A 77 13.21 4.32 13.15
C CYS A 77 11.96 3.83 12.36
N ASN A 78 11.24 2.87 12.95
CA ASN A 78 10.11 2.17 12.35
C ASN A 78 8.88 3.08 12.20
N GLY A 79 8.72 3.72 11.03
CA GLY A 79 7.59 4.58 10.67
C GLY A 79 6.23 3.86 10.49
N GLN A 80 6.06 2.65 11.01
CA GLN A 80 4.85 1.82 10.90
C GLN A 80 3.56 2.49 11.40
N ASN A 81 3.66 3.59 12.14
CA ASN A 81 2.52 4.33 12.69
C ASN A 81 1.89 5.36 11.73
N SER A 82 2.38 5.48 10.50
CA SER A 82 1.78 6.38 9.49
C SER A 82 0.58 5.74 8.78
N ARG A 83 -0.65 6.13 9.16
CA ARG A 83 -1.91 5.67 8.56
C ARG A 83 -2.77 6.85 8.10
N GLN A 84 -3.47 6.68 6.99
CA GLN A 84 -4.45 7.64 6.46
C GLN A 84 -5.87 7.12 6.74
N LEU A 85 -6.78 8.02 7.10
CA LEU A 85 -8.19 7.70 7.22
C LEU A 85 -8.82 7.78 5.84
N LEU A 86 -9.37 6.65 5.36
CA LEU A 86 -10.10 6.58 4.09
C LEU A 86 -11.42 5.83 4.32
N GLN A 87 -12.43 6.14 3.52
CA GLN A 87 -13.68 5.36 3.51
C GLN A 87 -13.43 3.96 2.98
N CYS A 88 -14.29 3.02 3.36
CA CYS A 88 -14.27 1.67 2.79
C CYS A 88 -14.52 1.76 1.28
N GLY A 89 -13.68 1.08 0.48
CA GLY A 89 -13.79 1.08 -1.00
C GLY A 89 -13.05 2.21 -1.71
N HIS A 90 -12.50 3.19 -0.98
CA HIS A 90 -11.69 4.24 -1.61
C HIS A 90 -10.36 3.67 -2.13
N GLN A 91 -9.96 4.10 -3.34
CA GLN A 91 -8.61 3.83 -3.83
C GLN A 91 -7.60 4.43 -2.86
N ARG A 92 -6.58 3.63 -2.50
CA ARG A 92 -5.55 4.06 -1.56
C ARG A 92 -4.81 5.24 -2.18
N SER A 93 -4.93 6.41 -1.57
CA SER A 93 -4.18 7.60 -1.98
C SER A 93 -2.68 7.31 -1.88
N GLU A 94 -1.97 7.55 -2.99
CA GLU A 94 -0.52 7.55 -3.03
C GLU A 94 0.00 8.89 -2.50
N LYS A 95 1.04 8.86 -1.67
CA LYS A 95 1.71 10.10 -1.24
C LYS A 95 2.49 10.66 -2.42
N HIS A 96 2.25 11.91 -2.78
CA HIS A 96 3.18 12.69 -3.60
C HIS A 96 4.51 12.86 -2.81
N PRO A 97 5.68 12.78 -3.48
CA PRO A 97 6.98 13.04 -2.87
C PRO A 97 7.06 14.41 -2.19
#